data_AF-A0A1I7HAZ4-F1
#
_entry.id   AF-A0A1I7HAZ4-F1
#
_cell.length_a   1.000
_cell.length_b   1.000
_cell.length_c   1.000
_cell.angle_alpha   90.00
_cell.angle_beta   90.00
_cell.angle_gamma   90.00
#
_symmetry.space_group_name_H-M   'P 1'
#
loop_
_entity.id
_entity.type
_entity.pdbx_description
1 polymer ?
#
loop_
_entity_poly.entity_id
_entity_poly.type
_entity_poly.pdbx_seq_one_letter_code
_entity_poly.pdbx_strand_id
1 'polypeptide(L)' 'MKGKTYSEEFKNQILNEVKEVGNVSLVGRKHGISTSTIFTWISKSKNKDKIKVKPGRKALIEGKNSIEELNEVTQ' A
#
# COMPACT_ATOMS: atom_id res chain seq x y z
N MET A 1 5.44 -10.05 -24.94
CA MET A 1 5.08 -8.76 -24.30
C MET A 1 6.19 -8.38 -23.33
N LYS A 2 6.85 -7.24 -23.52
CA LYS A 2 7.92 -6.78 -22.60
C LYS A 2 7.22 -6.23 -21.36
N GLY A 3 7.31 -6.95 -20.23
CA GLY A 3 6.74 -6.48 -18.96
C GLY A 3 7.38 -5.15 -18.56
N LYS A 4 6.62 -4.26 -17.91
CA LYS A 4 7.20 -3.07 -17.28
C LYS A 4 8.14 -3.52 -16.17
N THR A 5 9.44 -3.44 -16.41
CA THR A 5 10.47 -3.72 -15.39
C THR A 5 10.71 -2.44 -14.60
N TYR A 6 10.42 -2.49 -13.31
CA TYR A 6 10.71 -1.38 -12.39
C TYR A 6 12.07 -1.62 -11.73
N SER A 7 12.89 -0.58 -11.65
CA SER A 7 14.15 -0.60 -10.93
C SER A 7 13.92 -0.85 -9.44
N GLU A 8 14.91 -1.42 -8.77
CA GLU A 8 14.82 -1.74 -7.35
C GLU A 8 14.77 -0.48 -6.48
N GLU A 9 15.49 0.56 -6.89
CA GLU A 9 15.46 1.88 -6.26
C GLU A 9 14.06 2.50 -6.29
N PHE A 10 13.39 2.43 -7.43
CA PHE A 10 12.01 2.90 -7.57
C PHE A 10 11.05 2.11 -6.69
N LYS A 11 11.17 0.78 -6.64
CA LYS A 11 10.35 -0.05 -5.75
C LYS A 11 10.55 0.36 -4.28
N ASN A 12 11.78 0.63 -3.87
CA ASN A 12 12.08 1.04 -2.50
C ASN A 12 11.50 2.41 -2.16
N GLN A 13 11.57 3.38 -3.09
CA GLN A 13 10.91 4.69 -2.92
C GLN A 13 9.40 4.53 -2.70
N ILE A 14 8.73 3.75 -3.54
CA ILE A 14 7.29 3.50 -3.42
C ILE A 14 6.95 2.82 -2.09
N LEU A 15 7.73 1.81 -1.68
CA LEU A 15 7.48 1.09 -0.42
C LEU A 15 7.68 1.98 0.81
N ASN A 16 8.66 2.88 0.80
CA ASN A 16 8.85 3.87 1.87
C ASN A 16 7.69 4.86 1.93
N GLU A 17 7.28 5.43 0.80
CA GLU A 17 6.16 6.37 0.76
C GLU A 17 4.85 5.69 1.22
N VAL A 18 4.63 4.43 0.82
CA VAL A 18 3.49 3.63 1.30
C VAL A 18 3.54 3.43 2.81
N LYS A 19 4.73 3.26 3.38
CA LYS A 19 4.93 3.09 4.84
C LYS A 19 4.66 4.39 5.59
N GLU A 20 5.07 5.53 5.05
CA GLU A 20 4.85 6.85 5.65
C GLU A 20 3.38 7.29 5.55
N VAL A 21 2.77 7.13 4.38
CA VAL A 21 1.40 7.56 4.10
C VAL A 21 0.36 6.55 4.60
N GLY A 22 0.70 5.26 4.63
CA GLY A 22 -0.22 4.17 5.00
C GLY A 22 -1.32 3.89 3.96
N ASN A 23 -1.30 4.56 2.79
CA ASN A 23 -2.32 4.44 1.74
C ASN A 23 -1.72 4.05 0.38
N VAL A 24 -1.86 2.78 0.02
CA VAL A 24 -1.40 2.22 -1.26
C VAL A 24 -2.11 2.84 -2.47
N SER A 25 -3.39 3.20 -2.34
CA SER A 25 -4.18 3.73 -3.46
C SER A 25 -3.74 5.14 -3.85
N LEU A 26 -3.38 5.96 -2.85
CA LEU A 26 -2.88 7.31 -3.09
C LEU A 26 -1.52 7.27 -3.79
N VAL A 27 -0.59 6.48 -3.26
CA VAL A 27 0.76 6.35 -3.83
C VAL A 27 0.70 5.74 -5.23
N GLY A 28 -0.13 4.73 -5.45
CA GLY A 28 -0.33 4.13 -6.77
C GLY A 28 -0.82 5.14 -7.81
N ARG A 29 -1.79 6.00 -7.46
CA ARG A 29 -2.28 7.05 -8.36
C ARG A 29 -1.20 8.08 -8.69
N LYS A 30 -0.41 8.50 -7.70
CA LYS A 30 0.67 9.49 -7.86
C LYS A 30 1.76 9.03 -8.82
N HIS A 31 2.11 7.74 -8.79
CA HIS A 31 3.19 7.16 -9.60
C HIS A 31 2.71 6.38 -10.83
N GLY A 32 1.40 6.36 -11.10
CA GLY A 32 0.82 5.60 -12.21
C GLY A 32 0.97 4.07 -12.08
N ILE A 33 1.07 3.58 -10.85
CA ILE A 33 1.28 2.16 -10.53
C ILE A 33 -0.04 1.58 -10.02
N SER A 34 -0.42 0.43 -10.56
CA SER A 34 -1.57 -0.30 -10.03
C SER A 34 -1.34 -0.72 -8.57
N THR A 35 -2.38 -0.59 -7.75
CA THR A 35 -2.33 -0.97 -6.34
C THR A 35 -1.93 -2.44 -6.15
N SER A 36 -2.39 -3.33 -7.05
CA SER A 36 -2.02 -4.75 -7.07
C SER A 36 -0.51 -4.97 -7.26
N THR A 37 0.15 -4.15 -8.08
CA THR A 37 1.61 -4.20 -8.26
C THR A 37 2.33 -3.82 -6.98
N ILE A 38 1.86 -2.77 -6.29
CA ILE A 38 2.43 -2.34 -5.02
C ILE A 38 2.22 -3.42 -3.93
N PHE A 39 1.02 -4.00 -3.81
CA PHE A 39 0.77 -5.13 -2.91
C PHE A 39 1.68 -6.32 -3.19
N THR A 40 1.95 -6.61 -4.48
CA THR A 40 2.91 -7.65 -4.87
C THR A 40 4.32 -7.33 -4.37
N TRP A 41 4.77 -6.08 -4.47
CA TRP A 41 6.07 -5.66 -3.95
C TRP A 41 6.13 -5.69 -2.42
N ILE A 42 5.08 -5.27 -1.73
CA ILE A 42 4.98 -5.38 -0.27
C ILE A 42 5.08 -6.86 0.15
N SER A 43 4.36 -7.75 -0.53
CA SER A 43 4.38 -9.18 -0.22
C SER A 43 5.70 -9.86 -0.55
N LYS A 44 6.47 -9.36 -1.53
CA LYS A 44 7.81 -9.83 -1.85
C LYS A 44 8.91 -9.15 -1.01
N SER A 45 8.61 -8.03 -0.38
CA SER A 45 9.56 -7.30 0.45
C SER A 45 9.76 -8.00 1.79
N LYS A 46 11.02 -8.09 2.23
CA LYS A 46 11.38 -8.58 3.57
C LYS A 46 10.83 -7.70 4.70
N ASN A 47 10.32 -6.50 4.38
CA ASN A 47 9.77 -5.53 5.34
C ASN A 47 8.24 -5.59 5.45
N LYS A 48 7.59 -6.66 4.98
CA LYS A 48 6.12 -6.82 5.03
C LYS A 48 5.56 -6.50 6.43
N ASP A 49 6.22 -6.96 7.48
CA ASP A 49 5.77 -6.79 8.87
C ASP A 49 5.86 -5.34 9.38
N LYS A 50 6.70 -4.52 8.75
CA LYS A 50 6.88 -3.09 9.10
C LYS A 50 5.96 -2.16 8.31
N ILE A 51 5.31 -2.66 7.26
CA ILE A 51 4.43 -1.89 6.39
C ILE A 51 3.00 -2.07 6.90
N LYS A 52 2.60 -1.20 7.84
CA LYS A 52 1.21 -1.11 8.33
C LYS A 52 0.34 -0.43 7.27
N VAL A 53 -0.06 -1.18 6.25
CA VAL A 53 -1.04 -0.71 5.26
C VAL A 53 -2.45 -1.10 5.69
N LYS A 54 -3.39 -0.15 5.59
CA LYS A 54 -4.80 -0.46 5.80
C LYS A 54 -5.24 -1.52 4.76
N PRO A 55 -5.75 -2.68 5.18
CA PRO A 55 -6.29 -3.65 4.24
C PRO A 55 -7.38 -2.98 3.40
N GLY A 56 -7.34 -3.19 2.08
CA GLY A 56 -8.43 -2.74 1.21
C GLY A 56 -9.73 -3.45 1.55
N ARG A 57 -10.87 -2.92 1.11
CA ARG A 57 -12.23 -3.47 1.34
C ARG A 57 -12.33 -5.00 1.24
N LYS A 58 -11.59 -5.64 0.32
CA LYS A 58 -11.58 -7.11 0.16
C LYS A 58 -11.08 -7.87 1.40
N ALA A 59 -10.08 -7.35 2.12
CA ALA A 59 -9.56 -7.93 3.36
C ALA A 59 -10.31 -7.45 4.61
N LEU A 60 -11.00 -6.29 4.55
CA LEU A 60 -11.88 -5.83 5.62
C LEU A 60 -13.17 -6.67 5.75
N ILE A 61 -13.61 -7.34 4.68
CA ILE A 61 -14.81 -8.19 4.70
C ILE A 61 -14.56 -9.49 5.48
N GLU A 62 -13.30 -9.99 5.53
CA GLU A 62 -12.90 -11.16 6.31
C GLU A 62 -12.50 -10.82 7.76
N GLY A 63 -12.37 -9.53 8.10
CA GLY A 63 -11.92 -9.06 9.41
C GLY A 63 -12.86 -7.99 9.97
N LYS A 64 -14.09 -8.37 10.29
CA LYS A 64 -14.93 -7.57 11.19
C LYS A 64 -14.31 -7.63 12.58
N ASN A 65 -13.52 -6.63 12.93
CA ASN A 65 -13.34 -6.05 14.27
C ASN A 65 -12.19 -5.04 14.19
N SER A 66 -12.40 -3.85 14.76
CA SER A 66 -11.38 -2.81 14.99
C SER A 66 -11.12 -1.78 13.88
N ILE A 67 -12.16 -1.14 13.34
CA ILE A 67 -12.00 0.22 12.75
C ILE A 67 -13.05 1.16 13.36
N GLU A 68 -12.78 1.60 14.59
CA GLU A 68 -13.39 2.74 15.26
C GLU A 68 -12.25 3.60 15.83
N GLU A 69 -11.49 4.24 14.96
CA GLU A 69 -10.74 5.46 15.29
C GLU A 69 -10.19 6.05 13.99
N LEU A 70 -10.05 7.37 13.95
CA LEU A 70 -9.64 8.20 12.80
C LEU A 70 -10.77 8.71 11.91
N ASN A 71 -11.85 9.20 12.51
CA ASN A 71 -12.63 10.27 11.88
C ASN A 71 -13.00 11.37 12.89
N GLU A 72 -11.99 11.93 13.55
CA GLU A 72 -12.04 13.31 14.05
C GLU A 72 -10.98 14.11 13.28
N VAL A 73 -11.41 14.81 12.24
CA VAL A 73 -11.11 16.21 11.95
C VAL A 73 -11.88 16.53 10.67
N THR A 74 -13.12 17.00 10.83
CA THR A 74 -13.66 18.06 9.98
C THR A 74 -14.80 18.75 10.72
N GLN A 75 -14.49 20.00 11.10
CA GLN A 75 -15.32 21.11 11.61
C GLN A 75 -15.69 21.13 13.09
#